data_AF-A0A1T5K1P6-F1
#
_entry.id   AF-A0A1T5K1P6-F1
#
_cell.length_a   1.000
_cell.length_b   1.000
_cell.length_c   1.000
_cell.angle_alpha   90.00
_cell.angle_beta   90.00
_cell.angle_gamma   90.00
#
_symmetry.space_group_name_H-M   'P 1'
#
loop_
_entity.id
_entity.type
_entity.pdbx_description
1 polymer ?
#
loop_
_entity_poly.entity_id
_entity_poly.type
_entity_poly.pdbx_seq_one_letter_code
_entity_poly.pdbx_strand_id
1 'polypeptide(L)'
;MTSRFQPPPIIKAAERLLVDIEQAVRAFPRYHRYQIGKNLREHAMTVSHRAGRAWRDRAHQRRWVEQLVWDIDELKQYLQTAKLLQAFRSFRQFEHLARQAEQLGAQAGGWRRQLNSPPAQNAEGRRAVPQRGQKLSTCTASAEANP
;
A
#
# COMPACT_ATOMS: atom_id res chain seq x y z
N MET A 1 12.28 24.55 -7.82
CA MET A 1 13.11 24.04 -6.69
C MET A 1 12.68 22.62 -6.35
N THR A 2 13.24 21.63 -7.04
CA THR A 2 12.90 20.21 -6.87
C THR A 2 13.67 19.69 -5.67
N SER A 3 12.99 19.60 -4.51
CA SER A 3 13.58 19.10 -3.27
C SER A 3 14.17 17.71 -3.49
N ARG A 4 15.47 17.54 -3.20
CA ARG A 4 16.29 16.33 -3.40
C ARG A 4 15.86 15.11 -2.55
N PHE A 5 14.73 15.19 -1.85
CA PHE A 5 14.17 14.10 -1.05
C PHE A 5 12.66 14.04 -1.27
N GLN A 6 12.22 13.41 -2.37
CA GLN A 6 10.83 13.03 -2.51
C GLN A 6 10.61 11.74 -1.70
N PRO A 7 9.81 11.78 -0.61
CA PRO A 7 9.54 10.58 0.16
C PRO A 7 8.78 9.56 -0.71
N PRO A 8 8.97 8.25 -0.47
CA PRO A 8 8.23 7.21 -1.17
C PRO A 8 6.72 7.40 -0.94
N PRO A 9 5.86 6.94 -1.88
CA PRO A 9 4.42 7.16 -1.83
C PRO A 9 3.76 6.75 -0.50
N ILE A 10 4.23 5.67 0.12
CA ILE A 10 3.70 5.17 1.39
C ILE A 10 3.97 6.11 2.57
N ILE A 11 5.14 6.76 2.62
CA ILE A 11 5.46 7.74 3.66
C ILE A 11 4.58 8.98 3.48
N LYS A 12 4.47 9.47 2.25
CA LYS A 12 3.60 10.62 1.93
C LYS A 12 2.13 10.34 2.27
N ALA A 13 1.65 9.12 2.03
CA ALA A 13 0.30 8.71 2.39
C ALA A 13 0.09 8.65 3.91
N ALA A 14 1.05 8.13 4.67
CA ALA A 14 1.01 8.10 6.13
C ALA A 14 1.05 9.50 6.76
N GLU A 15 1.92 10.39 6.26
CA GLU A 15 2.01 11.79 6.71
C GLU A 15 0.71 12.55 6.44
N ARG A 16 0.13 12.36 5.25
CA ARG A 16 -1.16 12.97 4.90
C ARG A 16 -2.27 12.48 5.84
N LEU A 17 -2.37 11.17 6.06
CA LEU A 17 -3.36 10.60 6.97
C LEU A 17 -3.21 11.13 8.40
N LEU A 18 -1.97 11.26 8.89
CA LEU A 18 -1.69 11.86 10.20
C LEU A 18 -2.24 13.29 10.30
N VAL A 19 -1.93 14.16 9.33
CA VAL A 19 -2.40 15.54 9.33
C VAL A 19 -3.93 15.61 9.25
N ASP A 20 -4.55 14.79 8.41
CA ASP A 20 -6.00 14.78 8.25
C ASP A 20 -6.71 14.28 9.53
N ILE A 21 -6.11 13.33 10.25
CA ILE A 21 -6.59 12.89 11.58
C ILE A 21 -6.47 14.01 12.61
N GLU A 22 -5.35 14.72 12.66
CA GLU A 22 -5.16 15.86 13.58
C GLU A 22 -6.24 16.93 13.38
N GLN A 23 -6.52 17.27 12.12
CA GLN A 23 -7.58 18.23 11.79
C GLN A 23 -8.98 17.73 12.17
N ALA A 24 -9.25 16.43 12.00
CA ALA A 24 -10.51 15.86 12.43
C ALA A 24 -10.67 15.88 13.96
N VAL A 25 -9.63 15.50 14.69
CA VAL A 25 -9.65 15.44 16.16
C VAL A 25 -9.77 16.82 16.80
N ARG A 26 -9.25 17.88 16.16
CA ARG A 26 -9.47 19.27 16.61
C ARG A 26 -10.96 19.61 16.75
N ALA A 27 -11.81 19.03 15.91
CA ALA A 27 -13.25 19.26 15.91
C ALA A 27 -14.03 18.33 16.87
N PHE A 28 -13.39 17.34 17.50
CA PHE A 28 -14.10 16.38 18.37
C PHE A 28 -14.70 17.07 19.59
N PRO A 29 -15.87 16.60 20.09
CA PRO A 29 -16.40 17.02 21.39
C PRO A 29 -15.37 16.82 22.49
N ARG A 30 -15.35 17.72 23.48
CA ARG A 30 -14.37 17.71 24.59
C ARG A 30 -14.28 16.35 25.27
N TYR A 31 -15.42 15.71 25.49
CA TYR A 31 -15.53 14.39 26.12
C TYR A 31 -14.72 13.30 25.39
N HIS A 32 -14.77 13.27 24.05
CA HIS A 32 -14.06 12.27 23.24
C HIS A 32 -12.62 12.68 22.91
N ARG A 33 -12.32 13.99 22.89
CA ARG A 33 -11.02 14.52 22.43
C ARG A 33 -9.83 14.04 23.26
N TYR A 34 -9.99 13.87 24.57
CA TYR A 34 -8.89 13.53 25.47
C TYR A 34 -8.63 12.04 25.60
N GLN A 35 -9.60 11.21 25.22
CA GLN A 35 -9.46 9.74 25.23
C GLN A 35 -9.29 9.23 23.80
N ILE A 36 -10.39 9.01 23.08
CA ILE A 36 -10.32 8.46 21.71
C ILE A 36 -9.54 9.37 20.75
N GLY A 37 -9.68 10.68 20.90
CA GLY A 37 -8.92 11.64 20.09
C GLY A 37 -7.41 11.59 20.37
N LYS A 38 -6.99 11.33 21.61
CA LYS A 38 -5.57 11.16 21.96
C LYS A 38 -5.00 9.89 21.33
N ASN A 39 -5.68 8.77 21.50
CA ASN A 39 -5.25 7.49 20.96
C ASN A 39 -5.12 7.54 19.43
N LEU A 40 -6.08 8.17 18.73
CA LEU A 40 -6.00 8.34 17.27
C LEU A 40 -4.73 9.07 16.82
N ARG A 41 -4.36 10.17 17.49
CA ARG A 41 -3.15 10.94 17.18
C ARG A 41 -1.89 10.12 17.44
N GLU A 42 -1.83 9.44 18.58
CA GLU A 42 -0.67 8.61 18.96
C GLU A 42 -0.45 7.46 17.95
N HIS A 43 -1.52 6.80 17.53
CA HIS A 43 -1.45 5.73 16.53
C HIS A 43 -1.14 6.25 15.13
N ALA A 44 -1.72 7.38 14.72
CA ALA A 44 -1.36 8.01 13.46
C ALA A 44 0.12 8.43 13.40
N MET A 45 0.64 8.96 14.51
CA MET A 45 2.06 9.31 14.65
C MET A 45 2.94 8.07 14.55
N THR A 46 2.55 6.98 15.23
CA THR A 46 3.25 5.70 15.21
C THR A 46 3.30 5.13 13.79
N VAL A 47 2.18 5.12 13.06
CA VAL A 47 2.12 4.68 11.65
C VAL A 47 3.07 5.50 10.77
N SER A 48 3.06 6.82 10.89
CA SER A 48 3.96 7.72 10.13
C SER A 48 5.43 7.43 10.42
N HIS A 49 5.81 7.37 11.70
CA HIS A 49 7.17 7.04 12.11
C HIS A 49 7.59 5.65 11.67
N ARG A 50 6.71 4.65 11.75
CA ARG A 50 7.03 3.28 11.35
C ARG A 50 7.17 3.12 9.84
N ALA A 51 6.37 3.80 9.04
CA ALA A 51 6.57 3.87 7.60
C ALA A 51 7.95 4.47 7.27
N GLY A 52 8.30 5.55 7.95
CA GLY A 52 9.63 6.17 7.86
C GLY A 52 10.78 5.24 8.26
N ARG A 53 10.61 4.47 9.34
CA ARG A 53 11.61 3.53 9.83
C ARG A 53 11.77 2.32 8.91
N ALA A 54 10.66 1.74 8.45
CA ALA A 54 10.63 0.63 7.50
C ALA A 54 11.37 0.95 6.20
N TRP A 55 11.29 2.21 5.73
CA TRP A 55 11.99 2.63 4.52
C TRP A 55 13.50 2.79 4.70
N ARG A 56 13.94 3.31 5.86
CA ARG A 56 15.34 3.61 6.16
C ARG A 56 16.12 2.37 6.59
N ASP A 57 15.56 1.54 7.45
CA ASP A 57 16.20 0.33 7.97
C ASP A 57 15.96 -0.85 7.02
N ARG A 58 16.81 -0.97 6.00
CA ARG A 58 16.74 -2.03 4.99
C ARG A 58 17.01 -3.43 5.57
N ALA A 59 17.87 -3.53 6.57
CA ALA A 59 18.24 -4.81 7.19
C ALA A 59 17.05 -5.47 7.90
N HIS A 60 16.24 -4.68 8.60
CA HIS A 60 15.06 -5.17 9.31
C HIS A 60 13.74 -4.77 8.63
N GLN A 61 13.78 -4.40 7.35
CA GLN A 61 12.65 -3.84 6.62
C GLN A 61 11.41 -4.74 6.70
N ARG A 62 11.59 -6.06 6.54
CA ARG A 62 10.49 -7.03 6.64
C ARG A 62 9.76 -6.92 7.99
N ARG A 63 10.50 -6.94 9.10
CA ARG A 63 9.94 -6.80 10.45
C ARG A 63 9.18 -5.48 10.61
N TRP A 64 9.76 -4.39 10.12
CA TRP A 64 9.11 -3.07 10.22
C TRP A 64 7.83 -2.97 9.39
N VAL A 65 7.81 -3.57 8.20
CA VAL A 65 6.63 -3.60 7.33
C VAL A 65 5.54 -4.50 7.92
N GLU A 66 5.89 -5.66 8.48
CA GLU A 66 4.94 -6.51 9.20
C GLU A 66 4.28 -5.76 10.35
N GLN A 67 5.07 -5.05 11.16
CA GLN A 67 4.54 -4.25 12.24
C GLN A 67 3.74 -3.02 11.75
N LEU A 68 4.13 -2.42 10.63
CA LEU A 68 3.37 -1.32 10.01
C LEU A 68 1.95 -1.76 9.63
N VAL A 69 1.79 -2.99 9.12
CA VAL A 69 0.46 -3.52 8.81
C VAL A 69 -0.40 -3.60 10.07
N TRP A 70 0.14 -4.13 11.17
CA TRP A 70 -0.57 -4.20 12.45
C TRP A 70 -0.96 -2.83 12.99
N ASP A 71 -0.04 -1.88 12.97
CA ASP A 71 -0.30 -0.51 13.43
C ASP A 71 -1.38 0.20 12.59
N ILE A 72 -1.43 -0.07 11.28
CA ILE A 72 -2.50 0.47 10.41
C ILE A 72 -3.85 -0.16 10.76
N ASP A 73 -3.88 -1.47 11.02
CA ASP A 73 -5.12 -2.15 11.40
C ASP A 73 -5.64 -1.67 12.77
N GLU A 74 -4.75 -1.45 13.73
CA GLU A 74 -5.08 -0.83 15.02
C GLU A 74 -5.61 0.60 14.82
N LEU A 75 -4.97 1.41 13.97
CA LEU A 75 -5.47 2.76 13.65
C LEU A 75 -6.90 2.73 13.05
N LYS A 76 -7.19 1.76 12.17
CA LYS A 76 -8.54 1.57 11.62
C LYS A 76 -9.57 1.23 12.70
N GLN A 77 -9.20 0.43 13.70
CA GLN A 77 -10.08 0.13 14.83
C GLN A 77 -10.41 1.41 15.63
N TYR A 78 -9.42 2.27 15.90
CA TYR A 78 -9.68 3.55 16.56
C TYR A 78 -10.56 4.49 15.73
N LEU A 79 -10.39 4.53 14.40
CA LEU A 79 -11.29 5.29 13.52
C LEU A 79 -12.73 4.78 13.63
N GLN A 80 -12.92 3.46 13.65
CA GLN A 80 -14.23 2.85 13.81
C GLN A 80 -14.85 3.17 15.17
N THR A 81 -14.08 3.07 16.26
CA THR A 81 -14.56 3.42 17.62
C THR A 81 -14.95 4.89 17.70
N ALA A 82 -14.15 5.82 17.15
CA ALA A 82 -14.51 7.24 17.09
C ALA A 82 -15.80 7.49 16.30
N LYS A 83 -16.06 6.72 15.25
CA LYS A 83 -17.33 6.77 14.50
C LYS A 83 -18.50 6.27 15.32
N LEU A 84 -18.35 5.15 16.04
CA LEU A 84 -19.42 4.61 16.90
C LEU A 84 -19.77 5.56 18.05
N LEU A 85 -18.77 6.27 18.57
CA LEU A 85 -18.94 7.34 19.56
C LEU A 85 -19.48 8.65 18.96
N GLN A 86 -19.76 8.69 17.64
CA GLN A 86 -20.22 9.89 16.94
C GLN A 86 -19.29 11.11 17.14
N ALA A 87 -17.98 10.87 17.28
CA ALA A 87 -17.01 11.92 17.57
C ALA A 87 -16.67 12.79 16.34
N PHE A 88 -16.81 12.24 15.14
CA PHE A 88 -16.58 12.96 13.89
C PHE A 88 -17.69 13.98 13.61
N ARG A 89 -17.33 15.08 12.96
CA ARG A 89 -18.29 16.14 12.57
C ARG A 89 -19.37 15.64 11.62
N SER A 90 -19.04 14.68 10.76
CA SER A 90 -19.96 14.07 9.81
C SER A 90 -19.47 12.70 9.37
N PHE A 91 -20.39 11.89 8.85
CA PHE A 91 -20.04 10.59 8.25
C PHE A 91 -19.01 10.74 7.12
N ARG A 92 -19.11 11.80 6.30
CA ARG A 92 -18.16 12.07 5.21
C ARG A 92 -16.73 12.28 5.72
N GLN A 93 -16.55 12.92 6.88
CA GLN A 93 -15.22 13.10 7.48
C GLN A 93 -14.62 11.76 7.89
N PHE A 94 -15.42 10.91 8.55
CA PHE A 94 -15.01 9.55 8.89
C PHE A 94 -14.67 8.73 7.62
N GLU A 95 -15.55 8.74 6.62
CA GLU A 95 -15.40 7.97 5.39
C GLU A 95 -14.12 8.37 4.64
N HIS A 96 -13.79 9.67 4.60
CA HIS A 96 -12.55 10.15 4.00
C HIS A 96 -11.32 9.52 4.65
N LEU A 97 -11.22 9.58 5.98
CA LEU A 97 -10.10 9.01 6.74
C LEU A 97 -10.06 7.49 6.64
N ALA A 98 -11.21 6.82 6.70
CA ALA A 98 -11.30 5.37 6.56
C ALA A 98 -10.78 4.90 5.19
N ARG A 99 -11.13 5.59 4.10
CA ARG A 99 -10.61 5.30 2.75
C ARG A 99 -9.10 5.52 2.65
N GLN A 100 -8.58 6.58 3.25
CA GLN A 100 -7.14 6.84 3.28
C GLN A 100 -6.38 5.75 4.06
N ALA A 101 -6.90 5.34 5.22
CA ALA A 101 -6.34 4.25 6.02
C ALA A 101 -6.39 2.91 5.27
N GLU A 102 -7.47 2.64 4.53
CA GLU A 102 -7.61 1.44 3.69
C GLU A 102 -6.58 1.43 2.55
N GLN A 103 -6.45 2.54 1.82
CA GLN A 103 -5.44 2.69 0.77
C GLN A 103 -4.02 2.53 1.31
N LEU A 104 -3.73 3.08 2.49
CA LEU A 104 -2.44 2.91 3.16
C LEU A 104 -2.19 1.43 3.54
N GLY A 105 -3.21 0.75 4.07
CA GLY A 105 -3.16 -0.68 4.37
C GLY A 105 -2.90 -1.53 3.12
N ALA A 106 -3.54 -1.21 1.99
CA ALA A 106 -3.31 -1.88 0.71
C ALA A 106 -1.85 -1.70 0.23
N GLN A 107 -1.29 -0.49 0.37
CA GLN A 107 0.12 -0.22 0.05
C GLN A 107 1.07 -1.02 0.96
N ALA A 108 0.84 -1.00 2.28
CA ALA A 108 1.65 -1.75 3.24
C ALA A 108 1.57 -3.28 3.03
N GLY A 109 0.37 -3.81 2.76
CA GLY A 109 0.17 -5.22 2.46
C GLY A 109 0.77 -5.65 1.11
N GLY A 110 0.73 -4.78 0.10
CA GLY A 110 1.46 -4.97 -1.16
C GLY A 110 2.97 -5.04 -0.94
N TRP A 111 3.51 -4.11 -0.15
CA TRP A 111 4.93 -4.10 0.21
C TRP A 111 5.34 -5.35 0.99
N ARG A 112 4.53 -5.77 1.97
CA ARG A 112 4.77 -7.01 2.73
C ARG A 112 4.83 -8.24 1.81
N ARG A 113 3.92 -8.35 0.84
CA ARG A 113 3.92 -9.46 -0.14
C ARG A 113 5.20 -9.45 -0.99
N GLN A 114 5.62 -8.28 -1.48
CA GLN A 114 6.87 -8.14 -2.25
C GLN A 114 8.11 -8.59 -1.47
N LEU A 115 8.15 -8.34 -0.16
CA LEU A 115 9.26 -8.78 0.71
C LEU A 115 9.21 -10.28 1.05
N ASN A 116 8.03 -10.89 0.99
CA ASN A 116 7.82 -12.30 1.33
C ASN A 116 7.89 -13.24 0.11
N SER A 117 7.75 -12.72 -1.11
CA SER A 117 7.89 -13.52 -2.33
C SER A 117 9.35 -13.92 -2.56
N PRO A 118 9.68 -15.21 -2.69
CA PRO A 118 11.04 -15.64 -3.01
C PRO A 118 11.44 -15.20 -4.43
N PRO A 119 12.74 -14.97 -4.71
CA PRO A 119 13.21 -14.42 -5.99
C PRO A 119 13.00 -15.27 -7.26
N ALA A 120 12.43 -16.48 -7.18
CA ALA A 120 12.56 -17.48 -8.25
C ALA A 120 11.40 -17.57 -9.26
N GLN A 121 10.15 -17.23 -8.91
CA GLN A 121 9.00 -17.60 -9.77
C GLN A 121 8.74 -16.64 -10.94
N ASN A 122 9.35 -15.46 -10.96
CA ASN A 122 9.19 -14.48 -12.04
C ASN A 122 10.20 -14.65 -13.20
N ALA A 123 11.17 -15.57 -13.08
CA ALA A 123 12.15 -15.83 -14.13
C ALA A 123 11.67 -16.86 -15.17
N GLU A 124 10.87 -17.84 -14.75
CA GLU A 124 10.41 -18.94 -15.61
C GLU A 124 9.27 -18.54 -16.54
N GLY A 125 8.42 -17.58 -16.15
CA GLY A 125 7.35 -17.05 -17.00
C GLY A 125 7.84 -16.19 -18.18
N ARG A 126 9.07 -15.67 -18.14
CA ARG A 126 9.68 -14.90 -19.24
C ARG A 126 10.44 -15.76 -20.25
N ARG A 127 10.70 -17.04 -19.96
CA ARG A 127 11.37 -17.98 -20.87
C ARG A 127 10.41 -18.84 -21.70
N ALA A 128 9.11 -18.79 -21.44
CA ALA A 128 8.10 -19.40 -22.31
C ALA A 128 7.82 -18.49 -23.53
N VAL A 129 8.83 -18.30 -24.37
CA VAL A 129 8.61 -17.89 -25.77
C VAL A 129 7.96 -19.09 -26.46
N PRO A 130 6.75 -18.96 -27.03
CA PRO A 130 6.16 -20.06 -27.77
C PRO A 130 6.99 -20.26 -29.04
N GLN A 131 7.65 -21.40 -29.14
CA GLN A 131 8.36 -21.87 -30.32
C GLN A 131 7.30 -22.09 -31.42
N ARG A 132 6.99 -21.02 -32.16
CA ARG A 132 6.03 -21.02 -33.26
C ARG A 132 6.60 -21.85 -34.41
N GLY A 133 6.07 -23.05 -34.57
CA GLY A 133 5.94 -23.80 -35.83
C GLY A 133 7.17 -23.88 -36.71
N GLN A 134 8.12 -24.76 -36.39
CA GLN A 134 9.02 -25.30 -37.40
C GLN A 134 8.36 -26.52 -38.08
N LYS A 135 8.37 -26.47 -39.42
CA LYS A 135 8.22 -27.57 -40.41
C LYS A 135 6.78 -27.87 -40.87
N LEU A 136 6.44 -27.31 -42.03
CA LEU A 136 6.13 -28.05 -43.27
C LEU A 136 5.89 -27.05 -44.42
N SER A 137 6.99 -26.56 -45.01
CA SER A 137 6.98 -26.00 -46.37
C SER A 137 7.58 -27.05 -47.28
N THR A 138 6.75 -27.85 -47.92
CA THR A 138 7.12 -28.62 -49.12
C THR A 138 6.80 -27.76 -50.33
N CYS A 139 7.82 -27.09 -50.86
CA CYS A 139 7.88 -26.73 -52.27
C CYS A 139 8.75 -27.80 -52.95
N THR A 140 8.21 -28.48 -53.94
CA THR A 140 9.01 -28.97 -55.06
C THR A 140 8.18 -28.89 -56.34
N ALA A 141 8.61 -28.02 -57.23
CA ALA A 141 8.14 -27.86 -58.59
C ALA A 141 8.92 -28.79 -59.53
N SER A 142 8.31 -29.13 -60.68
CA SER A 142 8.88 -29.24 -62.04
C SER A 142 7.89 -30.05 -62.90
N ALA A 143 7.18 -29.48 -63.87
CA ALA A 143 7.62 -28.94 -65.18
C ALA A 143 7.81 -30.03 -66.26
N GLU A 144 7.06 -29.85 -67.37
CA GLU A 144 7.32 -30.31 -68.76
C GLU A 144 7.14 -31.82 -69.07
N ALA A 145 6.67 -32.31 -70.23
CA ALA A 145 6.20 -31.77 -71.51
C ALA A 145 5.44 -32.86 -72.33
N ASN A 146 4.89 -32.42 -73.46
CA ASN A 146 4.09 -33.03 -74.56
C ASN A 146 4.62 -34.38 -75.15
N PRO A 147 3.89 -35.10 -76.05
CA PRO A 147 3.42 -34.64 -77.37
C PRO A 147 1.90 -34.66 -77.62
#